data_AF-A0A6I1E986-F1
#
_entry.id   AF-A0A6I1E986-F1
#
_cell.length_a   1.000
_cell.length_b   1.000
_cell.length_c   1.000
_cell.angle_alpha   90.00
_cell.angle_beta   90.00
_cell.angle_gamma   90.00
#
_symmetry.space_group_name_H-M   'P 1'
#
loop_
_entity.id
_entity.type
_entity.pdbx_description
1 polymer ?
#
loop_
_entity_poly.entity_id
_entity_poly.type
_entity_poly.pdbx_seq_one_letter_code
_entity_poly.pdbx_strand_id
1 'polypeptide(L)'
;MSLQAPSSVIMIRPHKFVPKPETLADNSFQTAVIGAAADIVNQTRKEFDDAVMKLEGRGITVHIFQEDGSKGTPDTVFPNNINRWRLCALHDRWYSPVFA
;
A
#
# COMPACT_ATOMS: atom_id res chain seq x y z
N MET A 1 3.36 20.27 -22.11
CA MET A 1 3.87 19.60 -20.90
C MET A 1 3.84 18.11 -21.16
N SER A 2 4.99 17.42 -21.18
CA SER A 2 4.99 15.95 -21.23
C SER A 2 4.62 15.42 -19.84
N LEU A 3 3.65 14.52 -19.77
CA LEU A 3 3.37 13.75 -18.56
C LEU A 3 4.57 12.84 -18.30
N GLN A 4 5.39 13.18 -17.30
CA GLN A 4 6.43 12.28 -16.83
C GLN A 4 5.80 11.30 -15.84
N ALA A 5 5.66 10.04 -16.26
CA ALA A 5 5.32 8.96 -15.34
C ALA A 5 6.55 8.62 -14.48
N PRO A 6 6.37 8.27 -13.20
CA PRO A 6 7.48 7.89 -12.33
C PRO A 6 8.11 6.56 -12.79
N SER A 7 9.43 6.43 -12.64
CA SER A 7 10.17 5.19 -12.93
C SER A 7 10.15 4.18 -11.77
N SER A 8 9.72 4.61 -10.59
CA SER A 8 9.60 3.77 -9.40
C SER A 8 8.39 4.16 -8.55
N VAL A 9 7.86 3.19 -7.82
CA VAL A 9 6.72 3.36 -6.90
C VAL A 9 6.96 2.60 -5.60
N ILE A 10 6.33 3.08 -4.53
CA ILE A 10 6.30 2.40 -3.23
C ILE A 10 4.92 1.79 -3.04
N MET A 11 4.88 0.52 -2.63
CA MET A 11 3.63 -0.18 -2.31
C MET A 11 3.77 -0.88 -0.97
N ILE A 12 2.68 -0.95 -0.20
CA ILE A 12 2.67 -1.61 1.11
C ILE A 12 1.68 -2.78 1.05
N ARG A 13 2.18 -3.99 1.25
CA ARG A 13 1.38 -5.22 1.22
C ARG A 13 0.52 -5.28 2.49
N PRO A 14 -0.82 -5.36 2.36
CA PRO A 14 -1.72 -5.38 3.51
C PRO A 14 -1.68 -6.73 4.25
N HIS A 15 -1.60 -6.69 5.59
CA HIS A 15 -1.86 -7.87 6.42
C HIS A 15 -3.32 -7.93 6.85
N LYS A 16 -3.93 -6.79 7.20
CA LYS A 16 -5.37 -6.63 7.42
C LYS A 16 -5.90 -5.58 6.46
N PHE A 17 -7.13 -5.76 5.99
CA PHE A 17 -7.80 -4.80 5.13
C PHE A 17 -9.18 -4.50 5.70
N VAL A 18 -9.27 -3.41 6.46
CA VAL A 18 -10.47 -3.00 7.18
C VAL A 18 -10.63 -1.48 6.99
N PRO A 19 -11.83 -0.98 6.67
CA PRO A 19 -12.10 0.45 6.62
C PRO A 19 -11.79 1.09 7.97
N LYS A 20 -11.28 2.32 7.94
CA LYS A 20 -11.14 3.12 9.14
C LYS A 20 -12.51 3.56 9.64
N PRO A 21 -12.95 3.16 10.84
CA PRO A 21 -14.26 3.53 11.36
C PRO A 21 -14.49 5.03 11.37
N GLU A 22 -13.44 5.82 11.65
CA GLU A 22 -13.49 7.27 11.76
C GLU A 22 -13.75 7.96 10.42
N THR A 23 -13.43 7.32 9.30
CA THR A 23 -13.58 7.88 7.94
C THR A 23 -14.65 7.18 7.12
N LEU A 24 -15.26 6.11 7.64
CA LEU A 24 -16.24 5.30 6.93
C LEU A 24 -17.48 6.11 6.52
N ALA A 25 -17.88 7.08 7.34
CA ALA A 25 -19.02 7.96 7.06
C ALA A 25 -18.72 9.01 5.98
N ASP A 26 -17.46 9.42 5.84
CA ASP A 26 -17.07 10.61 5.07
C ASP A 26 -16.28 10.27 3.80
N ASN A 27 -15.88 9.01 3.61
CA ASN A 27 -15.19 8.53 2.42
C ASN A 27 -16.14 7.70 1.54
N SER A 28 -16.64 8.30 0.46
CA SER A 28 -17.57 7.65 -0.47
C SER A 28 -17.00 6.43 -1.19
N PHE A 29 -15.67 6.22 -1.16
CA PHE A 29 -15.04 5.02 -1.69
C PHE A 29 -14.99 3.86 -0.68
N GLN A 30 -15.32 4.12 0.59
CA GLN A 30 -15.42 3.10 1.62
C GLN A 30 -16.87 2.62 1.75
N THR A 31 -17.03 1.31 1.94
CA THR A 31 -18.30 0.69 2.26
C THR A 31 -18.13 -0.20 3.49
N ALA A 32 -19.23 -0.43 4.22
CA ALA A 32 -19.22 -1.42 5.28
C ALA A 32 -18.81 -2.77 4.70
N VAL A 33 -17.87 -3.44 5.38
CA VAL A 33 -17.40 -4.74 4.96
C VAL A 33 -18.52 -5.77 5.13
N ILE A 34 -18.95 -6.38 4.02
CA ILE A 34 -19.92 -7.48 4.00
C ILE A 34 -19.18 -8.74 3.54
N GLY A 35 -18.94 -9.68 4.44
CA GLY A 35 -18.24 -10.94 4.16
C GLY A 35 -17.27 -11.37 5.26
N ALA A 36 -16.64 -12.53 5.09
CA ALA A 36 -15.62 -12.99 6.03
C ALA A 36 -14.32 -12.21 5.83
N ALA A 37 -13.75 -11.69 6.92
CA ALA A 37 -12.52 -10.89 6.88
C ALA A 37 -11.34 -11.61 6.19
N ALA A 38 -11.27 -12.94 6.30
CA ALA A 38 -10.23 -13.74 5.67
C ALA A 38 -10.31 -13.71 4.13
N ASP A 39 -11.52 -13.79 3.56
CA ASP A 39 -11.73 -13.79 2.11
C ASP A 39 -11.33 -12.44 1.51
N ILE A 40 -11.65 -11.35 2.22
CA ILE A 40 -11.29 -9.99 1.82
C ILE A 40 -9.78 -9.81 1.81
N VAL A 41 -9.09 -10.23 2.88
CA VAL A 41 -7.63 -10.13 2.95
C VAL A 41 -6.97 -10.94 1.83
N ASN A 42 -7.46 -12.15 1.54
CA ASN A 42 -6.94 -12.98 0.46
C ASN A 42 -7.15 -12.32 -0.91
N GLN A 43 -8.36 -11.80 -1.16
CA GLN A 43 -8.68 -11.10 -2.41
C GLN A 43 -7.83 -9.84 -2.58
N THR A 44 -7.70 -9.01 -1.54
CA THR A 44 -6.86 -7.80 -1.58
C THR A 44 -5.38 -8.14 -1.82
N ARG A 45 -4.87 -9.22 -1.21
CA ARG A 45 -3.48 -9.67 -1.48
C ARG A 45 -3.29 -10.08 -2.93
N LYS A 46 -4.25 -10.81 -3.49
CA LYS A 46 -4.22 -11.19 -4.91
C LYS A 46 -4.24 -9.96 -5.83
N GLU A 47 -5.11 -9.00 -5.57
CA GLU A 47 -5.20 -7.76 -6.34
C GLU A 47 -3.92 -6.91 -6.23
N PHE A 48 -3.31 -6.88 -5.04
CA PHE A 48 -2.02 -6.24 -4.82
C PHE A 48 -0.93 -6.89 -5.68
N ASP A 49 -0.82 -8.22 -5.64
CA ASP A 49 0.20 -8.96 -6.40
C ASP A 49 0.00 -8.80 -7.91
N ASP A 50 -1.25 -8.82 -8.39
CA ASP A 50 -1.59 -8.56 -9.80
C ASP A 50 -1.19 -7.15 -10.23
N ALA A 51 -1.33 -6.15 -9.35
CA ALA A 51 -0.93 -4.77 -9.63
C ALA A 51 0.59 -4.62 -9.69
N VAL A 52 1.32 -5.21 -8.74
CA VAL A 52 2.79 -5.26 -8.74
C VAL A 52 3.30 -5.85 -10.06
N MET A 53 2.77 -7.03 -10.43
CA MET A 53 3.21 -7.74 -11.62
C MET A 53 2.99 -6.93 -12.91
N LYS A 54 1.88 -6.18 -12.99
CA LYS A 54 1.60 -5.28 -14.13
C LYS A 54 2.54 -4.07 -14.18
N LEU A 55 2.93 -3.53 -13.03
CA LEU A 55 3.85 -2.39 -12.96
C LEU A 55 5.28 -2.81 -13.32
N GLU A 56 5.75 -3.90 -12.73
CA GLU A 56 7.06 -4.48 -13.04
C GLU A 56 7.15 -4.91 -14.51
N GLY A 57 6.10 -5.51 -15.06
CA GLY A 57 6.01 -5.87 -16.48
C GLY A 57 6.06 -4.66 -17.44
N ARG A 58 5.86 -3.44 -16.94
CA ARG A 58 6.02 -2.17 -17.67
C ARG A 58 7.37 -1.49 -17.41
N GLY A 59 8.28 -2.14 -16.68
CA GLY A 59 9.60 -1.61 -16.34
C GLY A 59 9.61 -0.60 -15.19
N ILE A 60 8.52 -0.51 -14.42
CA ILE A 60 8.46 0.35 -13.22
C ILE A 60 9.06 -0.43 -12.05
N THR A 61 10.00 0.19 -11.34
CA THR A 61 10.58 -0.42 -10.13
C THR A 61 9.58 -0.34 -8.97
N VAL A 62 9.23 -1.47 -8.38
CA VAL A 62 8.28 -1.53 -7.27
C VAL A 62 9.00 -1.86 -5.96
N HIS A 63 8.93 -0.94 -5.00
CA HIS A 63 9.46 -1.16 -3.64
C HIS A 63 8.33 -1.60 -2.72
N ILE A 64 8.34 -2.88 -2.34
CA ILE A 64 7.30 -3.47 -1.49
C ILE A 64 7.75 -3.45 -0.03
N PHE A 65 6.90 -2.90 0.82
CA PHE A 65 6.99 -3.01 2.28
C PHE A 65 5.85 -3.89 2.79
N GLN A 66 6.05 -4.57 3.92
CA GLN A 66 5.03 -5.41 4.51
C GLN A 66 4.58 -4.81 5.85
N GLU A 67 3.28 -4.72 6.05
CA GLU A 67 2.67 -4.42 7.34
C GLU A 67 2.60 -5.73 8.14
N ASP A 68 3.05 -5.73 9.39
CA ASP A 68 3.12 -6.94 10.24
C ASP A 68 1.98 -7.01 11.27
N GLY A 69 1.03 -6.08 11.25
CA GLY A 69 -0.09 -6.04 12.18
C GLY A 69 0.26 -5.54 13.59
N SER A 70 1.54 -5.34 13.89
CA SER A 70 2.03 -5.13 15.26
C SER A 70 1.68 -3.76 15.82
N LYS A 71 1.55 -2.73 14.95
CA LYS A 71 1.34 -1.34 15.35
C LYS A 71 -0.12 -0.88 15.29
N GLY A 72 -1.05 -1.74 14.84
CA GLY A 72 -2.49 -1.41 14.82
C GLY A 72 -2.84 -0.23 13.91
N THR A 73 -2.09 -0.02 12.83
CA THR A 73 -2.24 1.12 11.93
C THR A 73 -2.88 0.70 10.59
N PRO A 74 -4.21 0.61 10.48
CA PRO A 74 -4.86 0.15 9.25
C PRO A 74 -4.57 1.05 8.03
N ASP A 75 -4.22 2.32 8.25
CA ASP A 75 -3.92 3.29 7.18
C ASP A 75 -2.56 3.14 6.54
N THR A 76 -1.64 2.36 7.12
CA THR A 76 -0.30 2.23 6.57
C THR A 76 -0.28 1.50 5.24
N VAL A 77 -1.39 0.88 4.82
CA VAL A 77 -1.55 0.33 3.46
C VAL A 77 -1.60 1.41 2.38
N PHE A 78 -1.77 2.69 2.75
CA PHE A 78 -1.76 3.83 1.85
C PHE A 78 -0.44 4.62 2.00
N PRO A 79 0.57 4.40 1.12
CA PRO A 79 1.87 5.05 1.22
C PRO A 79 1.81 6.58 1.22
N ASN A 80 0.81 7.16 0.54
CA ASN A 80 0.60 8.60 0.47
C ASN A 80 0.15 9.23 1.79
N ASN A 81 -0.35 8.45 2.74
CA ASN A 81 -0.73 8.94 4.07
C ASN A 81 0.47 8.94 5.04
N ILE A 82 1.65 8.51 4.60
CA ILE A 82 2.86 8.41 5.41
C ILE A 82 3.78 9.60 5.11
N ASN A 83 3.92 10.50 6.08
CA ASN A 83 4.71 11.74 5.97
C ASN A 83 6.24 11.54 6.05
N ARG A 84 6.74 10.30 6.13
CA ARG A 84 8.16 10.03 6.42
C ARG A 84 8.73 8.88 5.59
N TRP A 85 8.92 9.15 4.30
CA TRP A 85 9.75 8.32 3.41
C TRP A 85 11.16 8.88 3.33
N ARG A 86 12.18 8.01 3.34
CA ARG A 86 13.58 8.38 3.11
C ARG A 86 14.14 7.57 1.95
N LEU A 87 14.66 8.24 0.94
CA LEU A 87 15.41 7.61 -0.14
C LEU A 87 16.87 7.48 0.27
N CYS A 88 17.41 6.26 0.29
CA CYS A 88 18.84 6.03 0.38
C CYS A 88 19.43 6.05 -1.03
N ALA A 89 20.04 7.18 -1.41
CA ALA A 89 20.60 7.41 -2.75
C ALA A 89 21.71 6.42 -3.15
N LEU A 90 22.35 5.75 -2.18
CA LEU A 90 23.44 4.80 -2.44
C LEU A 90 22.97 3.47 -3.05
N HIS A 91 21.68 3.14 -2.93
CA HIS A 91 21.14 1.84 -3.38
C HIS A 91 19.80 1.94 -4.10
N ASP A 92 19.33 3.16 -4.38
CA ASP A 92 17.96 3.42 -4.83
C ASP A 92 16.91 2.68 -3.97
N ARG A 93 17.18 2.60 -2.65
CA ARG A 93 16.33 1.89 -1.70
C ARG A 93 15.57 2.88 -0.85
N TRP A 94 14.26 2.73 -0.83
CA TRP A 94 13.38 3.45 0.08
C TRP A 94 13.42 2.83 1.47
N TYR A 95 13.29 3.69 2.48
CA TYR A 95 13.19 3.31 3.88
C TYR A 95 12.10 4.13 4.56
N SER A 96 11.41 3.51 5.52
CA SER A 96 10.49 4.20 6.42
C SER A 96 10.65 3.65 7.83
N PRO A 97 10.77 4.52 8.85
CA PRO A 97 10.83 4.09 10.25
C PRO A 97 9.48 3.53 10.75
N VAL A 98 8.42 3.61 9.94
CA VAL A 98 7.12 3.00 10.25
C VAL A 98 7.19 1.48 10.08
N PHE A 99 7.94 1.01 9.08
CA PHE A 99 8.11 -0.42 8.72
C PHE A 99 9.46 -1.01 9.16
N ALA A 100 10.21 -0.27 9.99
CA ALA A 100 11.40 -0.75 10.69
C ALA A 100 11.03 -1.31 12.07
#